data_AF-A0A6G1R7E5-F1
#
_entry.id   AF-A0A6G1R7E5-F1
#
_cell.length_a   1.000
_cell.length_b   1.000
_cell.length_c   1.000
_cell.angle_alpha   90.00
_cell.angle_beta   90.00
_cell.angle_gamma   90.00
#
_symmetry.space_group_name_H-M   'P 1'
#
loop_
_entity.id
_entity.type
_entity.pdbx_description
1 polymer ?
#
loop_
_entity_poly.entity_id
_entity_poly.type
_entity_poly.pdbx_seq_one_letter_code
_entity_poly.pdbx_strand_id
1 'polypeptide(L)'
;MFYGSSSSSSMAPPSKNRLKRQSRIFSQVLYRTLSYKDRSSSSASPAAGEDDPAELSTQLSAPGVLKIFGGNICAGTNYKSVLATGSSSTRELVKEALERYGLSQLSAGQYALCDVIGKFEGPEKRWQTEGLRVLGDHEKPLLIQDLWKPREG
;
A
#
# COMPACT_ATOMS: atom_id res chain seq x y z
N MET A 1 -41.24 46.53 16.47
CA MET A 1 -42.57 46.74 15.88
C MET A 1 -42.38 47.22 14.45
N PHE A 2 -42.84 46.45 13.46
CA PHE A 2 -43.56 46.83 12.24
C PHE A 2 -43.64 45.56 11.37
N TYR A 3 -44.87 45.23 10.95
CA TYR A 3 -45.23 44.07 10.12
C TYR A 3 -45.18 44.44 8.63
N GLY A 4 -44.95 43.44 7.78
CA GLY A 4 -45.19 43.53 6.34
C GLY A 4 -45.24 42.13 5.73
N SER A 5 -46.45 41.66 5.42
CA SER A 5 -46.76 40.33 4.89
C SER A 5 -46.66 40.26 3.35
N SER A 6 -46.28 39.06 2.90
CA SER A 6 -46.71 38.34 1.68
C SER A 6 -46.35 38.85 0.29
N SER A 7 -45.51 38.07 -0.41
CA SER A 7 -45.80 37.61 -1.78
C SER A 7 -44.92 36.43 -2.20
N SER A 8 -45.60 35.30 -2.42
CA SER A 8 -45.27 34.10 -3.20
C SER A 8 -43.98 34.05 -4.04
N SER A 9 -43.20 32.98 -3.87
CA SER A 9 -42.66 32.21 -5.01
C SER A 9 -42.38 30.76 -4.58
N SER A 10 -43.34 29.88 -4.88
CA SER A 10 -43.17 28.43 -4.83
C SER A 10 -42.26 28.03 -5.99
N MET A 11 -41.03 27.59 -5.71
CA MET A 11 -40.17 26.95 -6.70
C MET A 11 -40.27 25.43 -6.52
N ALA A 12 -40.97 24.78 -7.46
CA ALA A 12 -41.09 23.33 -7.53
C ALA A 12 -39.74 22.68 -7.96
N PRO A 13 -39.40 21.49 -7.44
CA PRO A 13 -38.20 20.77 -7.87
C PRO A 13 -38.38 20.19 -9.29
N PRO A 14 -37.32 20.20 -10.13
CA PRO A 14 -37.40 19.67 -11.48
C PRO A 14 -37.69 18.16 -11.52
N SER A 15 -38.48 17.78 -12.51
CA SER A 15 -39.09 16.47 -12.74
C SER A 15 -38.09 15.37 -13.11
N LYS A 16 -38.34 14.17 -12.56
CA LYS A 16 -37.56 12.95 -12.80
C LYS A 16 -37.84 12.39 -14.20
N ASN A 17 -37.03 12.74 -15.18
CA ASN A 17 -37.00 12.02 -16.46
C ASN A 17 -36.13 10.76 -16.34
N ARG A 18 -36.80 9.60 -16.21
CA ARG A 18 -36.18 8.27 -16.32
C ARG A 18 -35.71 8.02 -17.75
N LEU A 19 -34.48 8.43 -18.05
CA LEU A 19 -33.76 7.90 -19.21
C LEU A 19 -33.31 6.46 -18.88
N LYS A 20 -34.13 5.49 -19.30
CA LYS A 20 -33.72 4.07 -19.39
C LYS A 20 -32.65 3.95 -20.47
N ARG A 21 -31.39 4.19 -20.13
CA ARG A 21 -30.25 3.77 -20.95
C ARG A 21 -29.90 2.34 -20.54
N GLN A 22 -30.44 1.37 -21.28
CA GLN A 22 -29.93 0.00 -21.27
C GLN A 22 -28.47 0.02 -21.71
N SER A 23 -27.55 0.00 -20.75
CA SER A 23 -26.15 -0.35 -20.96
C SER A 23 -25.91 -1.67 -20.25
N ARG A 24 -26.46 -2.75 -20.82
CA ARG A 24 -25.93 -4.07 -20.55
C ARG A 24 -24.74 -4.26 -21.47
N ILE A 25 -23.71 -4.90 -20.93
CA ILE A 25 -22.47 -5.36 -21.59
C ILE A 25 -21.34 -4.33 -21.56
N PHE A 26 -20.63 -4.20 -20.43
CA PHE A 26 -19.17 -3.93 -20.37
C PHE A 26 -18.55 -4.23 -18.98
N SER A 27 -19.12 -5.13 -18.18
CA SER A 27 -18.70 -5.38 -16.79
C SER A 27 -18.39 -6.83 -16.46
N GLN A 28 -17.78 -7.58 -17.39
CA GLN A 28 -17.50 -9.02 -17.24
C GLN A 28 -16.00 -9.40 -17.27
N VAL A 29 -15.07 -8.45 -17.42
CA VAL A 29 -13.63 -8.78 -17.53
C VAL A 29 -12.81 -8.44 -16.28
N LEU A 30 -13.27 -7.51 -15.42
CA LEU A 30 -12.50 -7.10 -14.22
C LEU A 30 -12.81 -7.92 -12.96
N TYR A 31 -13.76 -8.87 -12.99
CA TYR A 31 -14.09 -9.70 -11.83
C TYR A 31 -13.34 -11.04 -11.77
N ARG A 32 -12.52 -11.39 -12.78
CA ARG A 32 -11.79 -12.68 -12.79
C ARG A 32 -10.47 -12.70 -12.03
N THR A 33 -9.90 -11.54 -11.63
CA THR A 33 -8.57 -11.51 -11.01
C THR A 33 -8.56 -11.12 -9.52
N LEU A 34 -9.72 -10.85 -8.91
CA LEU A 34 -9.81 -10.50 -7.47
C LEU A 34 -10.59 -11.52 -6.63
N SER A 35 -10.86 -12.72 -7.15
CA SER A 35 -11.39 -13.84 -6.37
C SER A 35 -10.25 -14.70 -5.82
N TYR A 36 -9.54 -14.21 -4.80
CA TYR A 36 -8.76 -15.09 -3.92
C TYR A 36 -9.36 -15.07 -2.52
N LYS A 37 -10.46 -15.80 -2.39
CA LYS A 37 -11.00 -16.24 -1.10
C LYS A 37 -10.99 -17.76 -1.13
N ASP A 38 -10.08 -18.31 -0.31
CA ASP A 38 -10.21 -19.58 0.39
C ASP A 38 -10.11 -20.88 -0.42
N ARG A 39 -8.97 -21.57 -0.31
CA ARG A 39 -8.97 -22.97 0.14
C ARG A 39 -7.59 -23.51 0.52
N SER A 40 -7.49 -23.85 1.81
CA SER A 40 -7.00 -25.12 2.36
C SER A 40 -5.64 -25.68 1.90
N SER A 41 -4.77 -25.82 2.91
CA SER A 41 -3.69 -26.81 3.02
C SER A 41 -3.91 -28.08 2.18
N SER A 42 -3.10 -28.23 1.13
CA SER A 42 -2.74 -29.54 0.58
C SER A 42 -1.26 -29.49 0.22
N SER A 43 -0.49 -30.26 0.97
CA SER A 43 0.90 -30.59 0.71
C SER A 43 1.13 -31.00 -0.75
N ALA A 44 1.79 -30.14 -1.51
CA ALA A 44 2.44 -30.51 -2.75
C ALA A 44 3.85 -29.89 -2.71
N SER A 45 4.85 -30.77 -2.59
CA SER A 45 6.26 -30.46 -2.79
C SER A 45 6.46 -29.65 -4.08
N PRO A 46 7.30 -28.59 -4.10
CA PRO A 46 7.63 -27.95 -5.36
C PRO A 46 8.57 -28.87 -6.14
N ALA A 47 8.00 -29.67 -7.04
CA ALA A 47 8.75 -30.19 -8.17
C ALA A 47 9.18 -28.97 -9.00
N ALA A 48 10.46 -28.91 -9.36
CA ALA A 48 11.12 -27.85 -10.10
C ALA A 48 10.20 -27.24 -11.18
N GLY A 49 9.59 -26.09 -10.87
CA GLY A 49 8.69 -25.39 -11.76
C GLY A 49 9.51 -24.59 -12.77
N GLU A 50 9.31 -24.85 -14.04
CA GLU A 50 9.52 -23.83 -15.07
C GLU A 50 8.66 -22.62 -14.67
N ASP A 51 9.30 -21.55 -14.19
CA ASP A 51 8.60 -20.30 -13.92
C ASP A 51 7.98 -19.81 -15.24
N ASP A 52 6.65 -19.77 -15.32
CA ASP A 52 5.96 -19.18 -16.47
C ASP A 52 6.34 -17.68 -16.53
N PRO A 53 6.96 -17.21 -17.63
CA PRO A 53 7.40 -15.82 -17.75
C PRO A 53 6.26 -14.81 -17.57
N ALA A 54 5.01 -15.20 -17.86
CA ALA A 54 3.86 -14.33 -17.66
C ALA A 54 3.53 -14.13 -16.16
N GLU A 55 3.71 -15.16 -15.33
CA GLU A 55 3.47 -15.08 -13.89
C GLU A 55 4.54 -14.24 -13.18
N LEU A 56 5.82 -14.44 -13.55
CA LEU A 56 6.94 -13.62 -13.05
C LEU A 56 6.76 -12.13 -13.40
N SER A 57 6.42 -11.83 -14.66
CA SER A 57 6.21 -10.44 -15.11
C SER A 57 5.10 -9.74 -14.32
N THR A 58 4.01 -10.46 -14.04
CA THR A 58 2.89 -9.95 -13.26
C THR A 58 3.30 -9.66 -11.82
N GLN A 59 4.03 -10.58 -11.18
CA GLN A 59 4.52 -10.38 -9.81
C GLN A 59 5.47 -9.20 -9.67
N LEU A 60 6.40 -9.03 -10.63
CA LEU A 60 7.37 -7.93 -10.59
C LEU A 60 6.77 -6.56 -10.91
N SER A 61 5.70 -6.52 -11.72
CA SER A 61 5.05 -5.28 -12.16
C SER A 61 3.86 -4.87 -11.28
N ALA A 62 3.39 -5.75 -10.40
CA ALA A 62 2.29 -5.46 -9.50
C ALA A 62 2.68 -4.32 -8.53
N PRO A 63 1.88 -3.23 -8.46
CA PRO A 63 2.14 -2.16 -7.52
C PRO A 63 1.72 -2.57 -6.10
N GLY A 64 2.55 -2.20 -5.13
CA GLY A 64 2.33 -2.34 -3.70
C GLY A 64 2.63 -1.05 -2.96
N VAL A 65 2.39 -1.08 -1.64
CA VAL A 65 2.63 0.06 -0.75
C VAL A 65 3.48 -0.38 0.43
N LEU A 66 4.59 0.32 0.66
CA LEU A 66 5.47 0.11 1.82
C LEU A 66 5.23 1.21 2.85
N LYS A 67 5.13 0.83 4.13
CA LYS A 67 5.09 1.78 5.26
C LYS A 67 6.52 2.01 5.75
N ILE A 68 7.09 3.16 5.43
CA ILE A 68 8.46 3.49 5.83
C ILE A 68 8.42 4.37 7.07
N PHE A 69 8.93 3.85 8.19
CA PHE A 69 9.03 4.55 9.46
C PHE A 69 10.27 5.44 9.47
N GLY A 70 10.09 6.71 9.83
CA GLY A 70 11.13 7.74 9.79
C GLY A 70 11.45 8.34 11.15
N GLY A 71 11.14 7.64 12.25
CA GLY A 71 11.29 8.17 13.62
C GLY A 71 12.72 8.64 13.95
N ASN A 72 13.73 8.04 13.32
CA ASN A 72 15.14 8.43 13.47
C ASN A 72 15.56 9.64 12.60
N ILE A 73 14.68 10.11 11.71
CA ILE A 73 15.00 11.14 10.72
C ILE A 73 14.12 12.38 10.93
N CYS A 74 12.84 12.20 11.22
CA CYS A 74 11.89 13.28 11.46
C CYS A 74 11.05 12.98 12.71
N ALA A 75 11.34 13.70 13.80
CA ALA A 75 10.63 13.53 15.07
C ALA A 75 9.12 13.81 14.94
N GLY A 76 8.29 13.03 15.63
CA GLY A 76 6.84 13.23 15.66
C GLY A 76 6.08 12.73 14.42
N THR A 77 6.75 12.02 13.50
CA THR A 77 6.11 11.39 12.35
C THR A 77 6.05 9.87 12.51
N ASN A 78 4.91 9.26 12.19
CA ASN A 78 4.72 7.81 12.34
C ASN A 78 5.39 7.05 11.19
N TYR A 79 4.79 7.10 10.01
CA TYR A 79 5.32 6.51 8.79
C TYR A 79 4.87 7.33 7.57
N LYS A 80 5.56 7.13 6.45
CA LYS A 80 5.13 7.59 5.13
C LYS A 80 4.91 6.38 4.24
N SER A 81 3.80 6.38 3.52
CA SER A 81 3.50 5.35 2.53
C SER A 81 4.28 5.66 1.24
N VAL A 82 4.99 4.66 0.74
CA VAL A 82 5.78 4.73 -0.49
C VAL A 82 5.25 3.68 -1.47
N LEU A 83 5.08 4.06 -2.74
CA LEU A 83 4.67 3.12 -3.77
C LEU A 83 5.88 2.29 -4.19
N ALA A 84 5.68 1.00 -4.41
CA ALA A 84 6.75 0.11 -4.84
C ALA A 84 6.20 -0.91 -5.83
N THR A 85 7.08 -1.49 -6.63
CA THR A 85 6.82 -2.69 -7.42
C THR A 85 7.81 -3.77 -6.99
N GLY A 86 7.63 -5.02 -7.44
CA GLY A 86 8.59 -6.10 -7.18
C GLY A 86 9.98 -5.82 -7.79
N SER A 87 10.06 -4.90 -8.75
CA SER A 87 11.31 -4.43 -9.35
C SER A 87 11.95 -3.23 -8.65
N SER A 88 11.25 -2.51 -7.76
CA SER A 88 11.79 -1.32 -7.07
C SER A 88 12.98 -1.68 -6.18
N SER A 89 14.06 -0.92 -6.29
CA SER A 89 15.26 -1.09 -5.47
C SER A 89 15.16 -0.34 -4.14
N THR A 90 15.89 -0.81 -3.13
CA THR A 90 16.07 -0.08 -1.86
C THR A 90 16.50 1.37 -2.10
N ARG A 91 17.45 1.58 -3.02
CA ARG A 91 17.99 2.92 -3.30
C ARG A 91 16.94 3.89 -3.83
N GLU A 92 16.04 3.42 -4.70
CA GLU A 92 14.93 4.22 -5.21
C GLU A 92 13.94 4.55 -4.10
N LEU A 93 13.59 3.56 -3.27
CA LEU A 93 12.64 3.74 -2.18
C LEU A 93 13.16 4.69 -1.10
N VAL A 94 14.47 4.69 -0.81
CA VAL A 94 15.08 5.67 0.10
C VAL A 94 14.92 7.09 -0.45
N LYS A 95 15.16 7.31 -1.75
CA LYS A 95 14.96 8.64 -2.36
C LYS A 95 13.49 9.09 -2.24
N GLU A 96 12.56 8.20 -2.57
CA GLU A 96 11.13 8.51 -2.53
C GLU A 96 10.62 8.75 -1.09
N ALA A 97 11.16 8.00 -0.12
CA ALA A 97 10.88 8.22 1.29
C ALA A 97 11.40 9.58 1.76
N LEU A 98 12.66 9.91 1.47
CA LEU A 98 13.26 11.19 1.87
C LEU A 98 12.47 12.37 1.32
N GLU A 99 12.07 12.33 0.06
CA GLU A 99 11.22 13.36 -0.54
C GLU A 99 9.89 13.52 0.23
N ARG A 100 9.23 12.42 0.58
CA ARG A 100 7.98 12.45 1.39
C ARG A 100 8.17 12.93 2.83
N TYR A 101 9.38 12.80 3.36
CA TYR A 101 9.77 13.37 4.65
C TYR A 101 10.26 14.82 4.54
N GLY A 102 10.27 15.42 3.35
CA GLY A 102 10.71 16.80 3.13
C GLY A 102 12.23 16.98 3.13
N LEU A 103 12.97 15.91 2.81
CA LEU A 103 14.43 15.87 2.78
C LEU A 103 14.96 15.74 1.35
N SER A 104 16.22 16.12 1.16
CA SER A 104 16.84 16.08 -0.16
C SER A 104 17.16 14.64 -0.61
N GLN A 105 16.67 14.25 -1.78
CA GLN A 105 17.01 12.97 -2.43
C GLN A 105 18.51 12.81 -2.72
N LEU A 106 19.25 13.92 -2.83
CA LEU A 106 20.71 13.91 -3.03
C LEU A 106 21.44 13.30 -1.84
N SER A 107 20.84 13.39 -0.65
CA SER A 107 21.40 12.83 0.58
C SER A 107 21.13 11.34 0.77
N ALA A 108 20.45 10.67 -0.19
CA ALA A 108 20.10 9.24 -0.08
C ALA A 108 21.29 8.30 0.20
N GLY A 109 22.53 8.71 -0.12
CA GLY A 109 23.75 7.98 0.23
C GLY A 109 24.06 7.89 1.72
N GLN A 110 23.44 8.75 2.53
CA GLN A 110 23.67 8.84 3.97
C GLN A 110 22.59 8.10 4.78
N TYR A 111 21.59 7.54 4.10
CA TYR A 111 20.47 6.83 4.72
C TYR A 111 20.46 5.38 4.24
N ALA A 112 19.97 4.51 5.11
CA ALA A 112 19.76 3.11 4.81
C ALA A 112 18.31 2.74 5.14
N LEU A 113 17.73 1.88 4.32
CA LEU A 113 16.45 1.25 4.63
C LEU A 113 16.73 -0.01 5.45
N CYS A 114 16.02 -0.18 6.56
CA CYS A 114 16.18 -1.32 7.44
C CYS A 114 14.88 -2.13 7.51
N ASP A 115 15.01 -3.45 7.47
CA ASP A 115 13.97 -4.39 7.87
C ASP A 115 14.10 -4.59 9.39
N VAL A 116 13.07 -4.20 10.15
CA VAL A 116 13.12 -4.09 11.61
C VAL A 116 12.07 -4.99 12.23
N ILE A 117 12.50 -5.83 13.17
CA ILE A 117 11.62 -6.66 13.98
C ILE A 117 11.57 -6.19 15.41
N GLY A 118 10.48 -6.52 16.08
CA GLY A 118 10.23 -6.12 17.44
C GLY A 118 8.97 -6.77 18.00
N LYS A 119 8.66 -6.40 19.23
CA LYS A 119 7.48 -6.85 19.95
C LYS A 119 6.84 -5.70 20.69
N PHE A 120 5.56 -5.83 21.00
CA PHE A 120 4.87 -4.91 21.88
C PHE A 120 5.05 -5.36 23.33
N GLU A 121 5.67 -4.51 24.16
CA GLU A 121 5.92 -4.81 25.57
C GLU A 121 5.19 -3.85 26.52
N GLY A 122 4.95 -4.35 27.74
CA GLY A 122 4.38 -3.59 28.85
C GLY A 122 2.86 -3.38 28.78
N PRO A 123 2.28 -2.78 29.84
CA PRO A 123 0.84 -2.54 29.93
C PRO A 123 0.32 -1.60 28.83
N GLU A 124 1.16 -0.69 28.35
CA GLU A 124 0.85 0.26 27.28
C GLU A 124 1.09 -0.29 25.86
N LYS A 125 1.56 -1.54 25.72
CA LYS A 125 1.91 -2.15 24.43
C LYS A 125 2.79 -1.23 23.58
N ARG A 126 3.91 -0.77 24.14
CA ARG A 126 4.87 0.03 23.38
C ARG A 126 5.71 -0.87 22.50
N TRP A 127 5.90 -0.48 21.24
CA TRP A 127 6.75 -1.22 20.31
C TRP A 127 8.21 -1.11 20.76
N GLN A 128 8.89 -2.24 20.89
CA GLN A 128 10.31 -2.35 21.21
C GLN A 128 11.01 -3.11 20.08
N THR A 129 12.05 -2.49 19.53
CA THR A 129 12.90 -3.13 18.52
C THR A 129 13.72 -4.25 19.15
N GLU A 130 13.63 -5.45 18.59
CA GLU A 130 14.46 -6.60 18.99
C GLU A 130 15.66 -6.78 18.07
N GLY A 131 15.50 -6.47 16.78
CA GLY A 131 16.53 -6.66 15.77
C GLY A 131 16.25 -5.85 14.52
N LEU A 132 17.31 -5.62 13.75
CA LEU A 132 17.23 -4.97 12.45
C LEU A 132 18.24 -5.55 11.47
N ARG A 133 17.90 -5.49 10.19
CA ARG A 133 18.79 -5.80 9.08
C ARG A 133 18.80 -4.62 8.11
N VAL A 134 19.99 -4.16 7.75
CA VAL A 134 20.15 -3.15 6.70
C VAL A 134 19.94 -3.80 5.34
N LEU A 135 19.10 -3.18 4.50
CA LEU A 135 18.87 -3.63 3.13
C LEU A 135 19.93 -3.03 2.19
N GLY A 136 20.51 -3.86 1.34
CA GLY A 136 21.42 -3.44 0.28
C GLY A 136 20.71 -2.65 -0.81
N ASP A 137 21.46 -1.77 -1.50
CA ASP A 137 20.92 -0.80 -2.45
C ASP A 137 20.05 -1.41 -3.56
N HIS A 138 20.37 -2.63 -3.99
CA HIS A 138 19.71 -3.33 -5.10
C HIS A 138 18.68 -4.39 -4.67
N GLU A 139 18.54 -4.63 -3.36
CA GLU A 139 17.49 -5.51 -2.85
C GLU A 139 16.09 -5.00 -3.24
N LYS A 140 15.09 -5.88 -3.16
CA LYS A 140 13.70 -5.61 -3.56
C LYS A 140 12.79 -5.63 -2.32
N PRO A 141 12.63 -4.50 -1.61
CA PRO A 141 11.95 -4.47 -0.32
C PRO A 141 10.49 -4.95 -0.37
N LEU A 142 9.78 -4.70 -1.46
CA LEU A 142 8.40 -5.20 -1.63
C LEU A 142 8.36 -6.73 -1.68
N LEU A 143 9.24 -7.36 -2.46
CA LEU A 143 9.33 -8.82 -2.52
C LEU A 143 9.75 -9.42 -1.16
N ILE A 144 10.71 -8.79 -0.47
CA ILE A 144 11.14 -9.22 0.86
C ILE A 144 9.95 -9.19 1.84
N GLN A 145 9.16 -8.11 1.82
CA GLN A 145 7.98 -7.98 2.67
C GLN A 145 6.95 -9.07 2.37
N ASP A 146 6.78 -9.47 1.12
CA ASP A 146 5.78 -10.47 0.72
C ASP A 146 6.24 -11.90 1.05
N LEU A 147 7.53 -12.18 0.90
CA LEU A 147 8.10 -13.53 1.03
C LEU A 147 8.59 -13.87 2.45
N TRP A 148 8.83 -12.87 3.30
CA TRP A 148 9.32 -13.08 4.65
C TRP A 148 8.40 -12.45 5.70
N LYS A 149 8.14 -13.18 6.78
CA LYS A 149 7.37 -12.71 7.94
C LYS A 149 8.15 -12.94 9.22
N PRO A 150 8.07 -12.02 10.20
CA PRO A 150 8.64 -12.26 11.52
C PRO A 150 7.98 -13.49 12.17
N ARG A 151 8.71 -14.13 13.09
CA ARG A 151 8.15 -15.25 13.87
C ARG A 151 6.96 -14.75 14.69
N GLU A 152 5.93 -15.58 14.77
CA GLU A 152 4.80 -15.34 15.66
C GLU A 152 5.28 -15.45 17.12
N GLY A 153 4.78 -14.54 17.96
CA GLY A 153 5.06 -14.44 19.39
C GLY A 153 3.85 -13.92 20.14
#